data_AF-A0A4V5TL60-F1
#
_entry.id   AF-A0A4V5TL60-F1
#
_cell.length_a   1.000
_cell.length_b   1.000
_cell.length_c   1.000
_cell.angle_alpha   90.00
_cell.angle_beta   90.00
_cell.angle_gamma   90.00
#
_symmetry.space_group_name_H-M   'P 1'
#
loop_
_entity.id
_entity.type
_entity.pdbx_description
1 polymer ?
#
loop_
_entity_poly.entity_id
_entity_poly.type
_entity_poly.pdbx_seq_one_letter_code
_entity_poly.pdbx_strand_id
1 'polypeptide(L)'
;MRTNIFRRAVVAGATVAVATAGLAAVTSTSASAAPADLKFNCSASILTGQEFGLTADITLPAKVEAGKTVKASFTGTVSAPDTTRATAYAILGARFIEGTANITGKFGATPISMGATVPKAAIPAESGPMALPASGSGSWVAKNVGSQNVTIDGFTAPLVITNAEGVTTPIQVTCEAKAPETVVGTVEVTKATVVATKTTAKAKYAKKTKKATVNVKVVNDKKKAVKGKVKLTLKKGKKVVGKKTVTLNKKGVAKGVFKVKAKGKYTVVAQYQGTKTTKKSKATAKFTVKK
;
A
#
# COMPACT_ATOMS: atom_id res chain seq x y z
N MET A 1 -17.63 -8.37 -40.94
CA MET A 1 -17.60 -7.60 -39.67
C MET A 1 -18.63 -8.20 -38.72
N ARG A 2 -18.19 -8.91 -37.68
CA ARG A 2 -19.07 -9.45 -36.62
C ARG A 2 -18.79 -8.69 -35.33
N THR A 3 -19.77 -7.94 -34.86
CA THR A 3 -19.72 -7.14 -33.63
C THR A 3 -19.96 -8.07 -32.44
N ASN A 4 -18.94 -8.33 -31.63
CA ASN A 4 -19.09 -9.07 -30.38
C ASN A 4 -19.70 -8.14 -29.32
N ILE A 5 -20.99 -8.33 -29.06
CA ILE A 5 -21.74 -7.70 -27.97
C ILE A 5 -21.44 -8.49 -26.69
N PHE A 6 -20.53 -8.02 -25.85
CA PHE A 6 -20.37 -8.52 -24.49
C PHE A 6 -21.51 -7.99 -23.61
N ARG A 7 -22.55 -8.82 -23.42
CA ARG A 7 -23.59 -8.60 -22.42
C ARG A 7 -23.01 -8.77 -21.02
N ARG A 8 -22.98 -7.69 -20.23
CA ARG A 8 -22.66 -7.72 -18.80
C ARG A 8 -23.88 -8.26 -18.02
N ALA A 9 -23.77 -9.48 -17.49
CA ALA A 9 -24.64 -9.93 -16.42
C ALA A 9 -24.02 -9.53 -15.08
N VAL A 10 -24.55 -8.46 -14.47
CA VAL A 10 -24.29 -8.14 -13.06
C VAL A 10 -25.23 -9.00 -12.24
N VAL A 11 -24.74 -10.11 -11.69
CA VAL A 11 -25.50 -10.91 -10.73
C VAL A 11 -25.36 -10.23 -9.36
N ALA A 12 -26.41 -9.50 -8.97
CA ALA A 12 -26.61 -9.02 -7.61
C ALA A 12 -26.99 -10.21 -6.71
N GLY A 13 -26.00 -10.87 -6.12
CA GLY A 13 -26.19 -11.94 -5.15
C GLY A 13 -26.47 -11.39 -3.74
N ALA A 14 -27.56 -11.87 -3.14
CA ALA A 14 -28.09 -11.45 -1.86
C ALA A 14 -27.11 -11.59 -0.68
N THR A 15 -27.16 -10.60 0.21
CA THR A 15 -26.43 -10.48 1.47
C THR A 15 -26.86 -11.50 2.51
N VAL A 16 -25.95 -12.36 2.97
CA VAL A 16 -26.08 -13.06 4.25
C VAL A 16 -25.33 -12.27 5.32
N ALA A 17 -26.08 -11.63 6.23
CA ALA A 17 -25.54 -10.95 7.38
C ALA A 17 -25.22 -11.95 8.51
N VAL A 18 -24.02 -12.55 8.48
CA VAL A 18 -23.50 -13.31 9.63
C VAL A 18 -22.71 -12.37 10.53
N ALA A 19 -23.26 -12.05 11.69
CA ALA A 19 -22.58 -11.32 12.75
C ALA A 19 -21.55 -12.24 13.46
N THR A 20 -20.38 -12.44 12.84
CA THR A 20 -19.23 -13.08 13.50
C THR A 20 -18.32 -12.02 14.14
N ALA A 21 -18.36 -11.97 15.47
CA ALA A 21 -17.41 -11.18 16.24
C ALA A 21 -16.03 -11.85 16.25
N GLY A 22 -15.08 -11.29 15.48
CA GLY A 22 -13.82 -10.86 16.11
C GLY A 22 -12.50 -11.54 15.75
N LEU A 23 -12.41 -12.37 14.71
CA LEU A 23 -11.16 -12.61 13.98
C LEU A 23 -11.45 -12.49 12.49
N ALA A 24 -11.48 -11.24 12.00
CA ALA A 24 -11.47 -10.96 10.57
C ALA A 24 -10.12 -11.41 10.01
N ALA A 25 -10.02 -12.67 9.59
CA ALA A 25 -9.14 -13.04 8.51
C ALA A 25 -9.59 -12.18 7.34
N VAL A 26 -8.83 -11.12 7.06
CA VAL A 26 -9.07 -10.26 5.91
C VAL A 26 -8.70 -11.12 4.71
N THR A 27 -9.63 -11.96 4.25
CA THR A 27 -9.60 -12.53 2.92
C THR A 27 -9.81 -11.32 2.02
N SER A 28 -8.70 -10.67 1.66
CA SER A 28 -8.71 -9.60 0.67
C SER A 28 -9.15 -10.26 -0.63
N THR A 29 -10.45 -10.24 -0.91
CA THR A 29 -10.96 -10.55 -2.23
C THR A 29 -10.22 -9.62 -3.19
N SER A 30 -9.38 -10.21 -4.05
CA SER A 30 -8.75 -9.47 -5.12
C SER A 30 -9.89 -8.93 -5.98
N ALA A 31 -9.91 -7.63 -6.20
CA ALA A 31 -10.72 -7.08 -7.26
C ALA A 31 -9.97 -7.42 -8.54
N SER A 32 -10.39 -8.46 -9.25
CA SER A 32 -9.92 -8.66 -10.62
C SER A 32 -10.49 -7.51 -11.43
N ALA A 33 -9.62 -6.64 -11.94
CA ALA A 33 -10.04 -5.68 -12.94
C ALA A 33 -10.46 -6.45 -14.20
N ALA A 34 -11.44 -5.93 -14.95
CA ALA A 34 -11.70 -6.47 -16.28
C ALA A 34 -10.43 -6.32 -17.13
N PRO A 35 -10.17 -7.22 -18.09
CA PRO A 35 -9.05 -7.08 -19.01
C PRO A 35 -9.06 -5.67 -19.63
N ALA A 36 -7.93 -4.98 -19.51
CA ALA A 36 -7.76 -3.66 -20.09
C ALA A 36 -7.04 -3.81 -21.43
N ASP A 37 -7.70 -3.39 -22.52
CA ASP A 37 -7.07 -3.24 -23.82
C ASP A 37 -6.50 -1.83 -23.92
N LEU A 38 -5.18 -1.73 -23.80
CA LEU A 38 -4.43 -0.49 -23.85
C LEU A 38 -3.71 -0.36 -25.19
N LYS A 39 -3.64 0.86 -25.70
CA LYS A 39 -2.90 1.19 -26.93
C LYS A 39 -1.77 2.14 -26.61
N PHE A 40 -0.60 1.87 -27.19
CA PHE A 40 0.61 2.65 -26.97
C PHE A 40 1.22 3.09 -28.30
N ASN A 41 1.74 4.31 -28.32
CA ASN A 41 2.61 4.78 -29.40
C ASN A 41 4.05 4.46 -28.99
N CYS A 42 4.69 3.58 -29.74
CA CYS A 42 6.01 3.08 -29.44
C CYS A 42 7.05 3.58 -30.44
N SER A 43 8.23 3.82 -29.91
CA SER A 43 9.44 4.11 -30.66
C SER A 43 10.52 3.11 -30.25
N ALA A 44 11.17 2.53 -31.24
CA ALA A 44 12.39 1.76 -31.11
C ALA A 44 13.48 2.45 -31.94
N SER A 45 14.76 2.17 -31.68
CA SER A 45 15.88 2.80 -32.39
C SER A 45 15.80 2.75 -33.92
N ILE A 46 15.04 1.80 -34.48
CA ILE A 46 14.85 1.59 -35.92
C ILE A 46 13.44 1.92 -36.43
N LEU A 47 12.47 2.14 -35.54
CA LEU A 47 11.05 2.29 -35.91
C LEU A 47 10.40 3.34 -35.03
N THR A 48 9.81 4.37 -35.63
CA THR A 48 9.07 5.41 -34.90
C THR A 48 7.57 5.30 -35.13
N GLY A 49 6.79 5.68 -34.12
CA GLY A 49 5.33 5.88 -34.25
C GLY A 49 4.50 4.63 -34.47
N GLN A 50 5.00 3.45 -34.10
CA GLN A 50 4.25 2.19 -34.27
C GLN A 50 3.23 2.05 -33.12
N GLU A 51 1.99 1.67 -33.44
CA GLU A 51 0.96 1.39 -32.43
C GLU A 51 1.11 -0.04 -31.91
N PHE A 52 1.29 -0.19 -30.60
CA PHE A 52 1.31 -1.48 -29.92
C PHE A 52 0.05 -1.63 -29.08
N GLY A 53 -0.51 -2.85 -29.06
CA GLY A 53 -1.58 -3.23 -28.14
C GLY A 53 -1.02 -3.90 -26.89
N LEU A 54 -1.67 -3.73 -25.75
CA LEU A 54 -1.44 -4.52 -24.55
C LEU A 54 -2.79 -4.97 -24.01
N THR A 55 -2.98 -6.27 -23.93
CA THR A 55 -4.08 -6.88 -23.18
C THR A 55 -3.48 -7.45 -21.91
N ALA A 56 -3.90 -6.94 -20.74
CA ALA A 56 -3.36 -7.37 -19.46
C ALA A 56 -4.45 -7.65 -18.42
N ASP A 57 -4.24 -8.72 -17.68
CA ASP A 57 -4.96 -9.07 -16.47
C ASP A 57 -4.19 -8.56 -15.27
N ILE A 58 -4.73 -7.53 -14.62
CA ILE A 58 -4.10 -6.88 -13.47
C ILE A 58 -4.77 -7.33 -12.18
N THR A 59 -3.96 -7.84 -11.25
CA THR A 59 -4.38 -8.20 -9.91
C THR A 59 -4.02 -7.09 -8.93
N LEU A 60 -5.03 -6.47 -8.33
CA LEU A 60 -4.91 -5.45 -7.30
C LEU A 60 -5.74 -5.82 -6.06
N PRO A 61 -5.32 -5.41 -4.85
CA PRO A 61 -6.18 -5.53 -3.69
C PRO A 61 -7.38 -4.60 -3.85
N ALA A 62 -8.59 -5.07 -3.56
CA ALA A 62 -9.79 -4.21 -3.60
C ALA A 62 -9.69 -3.05 -2.59
N LYS A 63 -9.03 -3.30 -1.45
CA LYS A 63 -8.98 -2.38 -0.31
C LYS A 63 -7.64 -2.43 0.41
N VAL A 64 -7.14 -1.28 0.85
CA VAL A 64 -5.88 -1.15 1.60
C VAL A 64 -5.99 -0.04 2.64
N GLU A 65 -5.31 -0.16 3.78
CA GLU A 65 -5.25 0.96 4.73
C GLU A 65 -4.19 1.99 4.31
N ALA A 66 -4.47 3.27 4.54
CA ALA A 66 -3.49 4.33 4.39
C ALA A 66 -2.23 4.06 5.23
N GLY A 67 -1.07 4.16 4.60
CA GLY A 67 0.24 3.83 5.13
C GLY A 67 0.67 2.37 4.94
N LYS A 68 -0.17 1.52 4.32
CA LYS A 68 0.19 0.13 3.97
C LYS A 68 0.65 0.04 2.51
N THR A 69 1.41 -1.02 2.25
CA THR A 69 1.88 -1.36 0.91
C THR A 69 0.75 -1.98 0.09
N VAL A 70 0.51 -1.42 -1.09
CA VAL A 70 -0.26 -2.02 -2.18
C VAL A 70 0.72 -2.87 -2.99
N LYS A 71 0.35 -4.12 -3.25
CA LYS A 71 1.07 -5.00 -4.17
C LYS A 71 0.22 -5.16 -5.42
N ALA A 72 0.84 -5.07 -6.58
CA ALA A 72 0.21 -5.33 -7.85
C ALA A 72 1.01 -6.39 -8.61
N SER A 73 0.31 -7.23 -9.34
CA SER A 73 0.90 -8.15 -10.32
C SER A 73 0.04 -8.14 -11.57
N PHE A 74 0.65 -8.43 -12.70
CA PHE A 74 -0.08 -8.58 -13.95
C PHE A 74 0.53 -9.66 -14.82
N THR A 75 -0.31 -10.20 -15.68
CA THR A 75 0.06 -11.05 -16.81
C THR A 75 -0.65 -10.50 -18.04
N GLY A 76 -0.01 -10.53 -19.19
CA GLY A 76 -0.62 -10.00 -20.40
C GLY A 76 0.15 -10.36 -21.66
N THR A 77 -0.35 -9.84 -22.78
CA THR A 77 0.22 -10.02 -24.10
C THR A 77 0.38 -8.66 -24.76
N VAL A 78 1.60 -8.34 -25.17
CA VAL A 78 1.89 -7.18 -26.02
C VAL A 78 1.74 -7.60 -27.47
N SER A 79 0.90 -6.90 -28.23
CA SER A 79 0.71 -7.09 -29.66
C SER A 79 1.47 -6.01 -30.44
N ALA A 80 2.45 -6.43 -31.23
CA ALA A 80 3.18 -5.57 -32.15
C ALA A 80 2.64 -5.71 -33.58
N PRO A 81 2.58 -4.63 -34.38
CA PRO A 81 2.04 -4.67 -35.72
C PRO A 81 2.93 -5.50 -36.66
N ASP A 82 2.34 -5.99 -37.75
CA ASP A 82 3.03 -6.83 -38.74
C ASP A 82 4.26 -6.15 -39.35
N THR A 83 4.22 -4.82 -39.51
CA THR A 83 5.36 -3.99 -39.96
C THR A 83 6.57 -4.12 -39.04
N THR A 84 6.36 -4.06 -37.73
CA THR A 84 7.42 -4.23 -36.72
C THR A 84 7.97 -5.65 -36.75
N ARG A 85 7.09 -6.65 -36.82
CA ARG A 85 7.50 -8.07 -36.95
C ARG A 85 8.33 -8.29 -38.20
N ALA A 86 7.84 -7.86 -39.36
CA ALA A 86 8.51 -8.01 -40.65
C ALA A 86 9.89 -7.34 -40.66
N THR A 87 9.99 -6.12 -40.12
CA THR A 87 11.28 -5.41 -39.99
C THR A 87 12.26 -6.19 -39.11
N ALA A 88 11.82 -6.67 -37.93
CA ALA A 88 12.67 -7.46 -37.05
C ALA A 88 13.12 -8.77 -37.72
N TYR A 89 12.21 -9.47 -38.40
CA TYR A 89 12.49 -10.77 -38.99
C TYR A 89 13.36 -10.70 -40.25
N ALA A 90 13.03 -9.79 -41.17
CA ALA A 90 13.63 -9.71 -42.50
C ALA A 90 14.87 -8.81 -42.54
N ILE A 91 14.86 -7.67 -41.84
CA ILE A 91 15.98 -6.71 -41.88
C ILE A 91 17.03 -7.04 -40.82
N LEU A 92 16.60 -7.38 -39.60
CA LEU A 92 17.54 -7.69 -38.50
C LEU A 92 17.85 -9.19 -38.37
N GLY A 93 17.22 -10.06 -39.16
CA GLY A 93 17.39 -11.51 -39.05
C GLY A 93 16.92 -12.08 -37.71
N ALA A 94 16.13 -11.34 -36.94
CA ALA A 94 15.74 -11.73 -35.59
C ALA A 94 14.81 -12.96 -35.61
N ARG A 95 15.03 -13.87 -34.66
CA ARG A 95 14.26 -15.12 -34.47
C ARG A 95 13.67 -15.22 -33.08
N PHE A 96 14.33 -14.65 -32.09
CA PHE A 96 13.83 -14.59 -30.72
C PHE A 96 13.91 -13.17 -30.17
N ILE A 97 13.04 -12.88 -29.21
CA ILE A 97 13.07 -11.64 -28.43
C ILE A 97 12.79 -11.94 -26.96
N GLU A 98 13.53 -11.27 -26.08
CA GLU A 98 13.34 -11.31 -24.62
C GLU A 98 13.76 -10.00 -23.98
N GLY A 99 13.42 -9.81 -22.70
CA GLY A 99 13.96 -8.69 -21.94
C GLY A 99 13.13 -8.30 -20.75
N THR A 100 13.32 -7.06 -20.32
CA THR A 100 12.57 -6.47 -19.20
C THR A 100 11.90 -5.18 -19.64
N ALA A 101 10.93 -4.71 -18.86
CA ALA A 101 10.36 -3.38 -19.03
C ALA A 101 10.15 -2.71 -17.67
N ASN A 102 10.29 -1.38 -17.67
CA ASN A 102 9.90 -0.52 -16.58
C ASN A 102 8.62 0.20 -17.00
N ILE A 103 7.51 -0.13 -16.36
CA ILE A 103 6.20 0.45 -16.58
C ILE A 103 6.01 1.60 -15.62
N THR A 104 5.60 2.75 -16.15
CA THR A 104 5.30 3.96 -15.39
C THR A 104 3.80 4.22 -15.37
N GLY A 105 3.33 4.83 -14.29
CA GLY A 105 1.92 5.18 -14.15
C GLY A 105 1.65 5.92 -12.86
N LYS A 106 0.37 5.96 -12.46
CA LYS A 106 -0.06 6.65 -11.23
C LYS A 106 -0.98 5.79 -10.38
N PHE A 107 -0.86 5.97 -9.06
CA PHE A 107 -1.81 5.54 -8.04
C PHE A 107 -2.48 6.77 -7.43
N GLY A 108 -3.66 7.12 -7.92
CA GLY A 108 -4.23 8.46 -7.73
C GLY A 108 -3.27 9.52 -8.30
N ALA A 109 -2.86 10.47 -7.46
CA ALA A 109 -1.88 11.49 -7.84
C ALA A 109 -0.40 11.07 -7.60
N THR A 110 -0.15 9.85 -7.10
CA THR A 110 1.22 9.41 -6.76
C THR A 110 1.83 8.64 -7.92
N PRO A 111 3.00 9.03 -8.46
CA PRO A 111 3.66 8.25 -9.50
C PRO A 111 4.09 6.88 -8.96
N ILE A 112 3.95 5.85 -9.78
CA ILE A 112 4.35 4.47 -9.49
C ILE A 112 5.17 3.91 -10.64
N SER A 113 5.99 2.90 -10.33
CA SER A 113 6.75 2.13 -11.31
C SER A 113 6.59 0.63 -11.01
N MET A 114 6.46 -0.16 -12.06
CA MET A 114 6.35 -1.61 -12.00
C MET A 114 7.38 -2.25 -12.94
N GLY A 115 7.97 -3.36 -12.51
CA GLY A 115 8.88 -4.14 -13.35
C GLY A 115 8.10 -5.20 -14.11
N ALA A 116 8.50 -5.45 -15.36
CA ALA A 116 7.98 -6.50 -16.21
C ALA A 116 9.11 -7.32 -16.85
N THR A 117 8.80 -8.56 -17.19
CA THR A 117 9.67 -9.46 -17.93
C THR A 117 8.93 -9.98 -19.15
N VAL A 118 9.60 -9.98 -20.28
CA VAL A 118 9.21 -10.64 -21.52
C VAL A 118 10.10 -11.88 -21.64
N PRO A 119 9.57 -13.10 -21.39
CA PRO A 119 10.35 -14.30 -21.56
C PRO A 119 10.70 -14.48 -23.05
N LYS A 120 11.74 -15.28 -23.32
CA LYS A 120 12.16 -15.62 -24.68
C LYS A 120 10.99 -16.14 -25.50
N ALA A 121 10.62 -15.38 -26.52
CA ALA A 121 9.55 -15.68 -27.45
C ALA A 121 10.09 -15.73 -28.88
N ALA A 122 9.57 -16.65 -29.69
CA ALA A 122 9.90 -16.74 -31.10
C ALA A 122 9.18 -15.63 -31.89
N ILE A 123 9.87 -15.03 -32.86
CA ILE A 123 9.30 -14.09 -33.80
C ILE A 123 8.69 -14.89 -34.97
N PRO A 124 7.38 -14.79 -35.25
CA PRO A 124 6.75 -15.54 -36.33
C PRO A 124 7.30 -15.17 -37.71
N ALA A 125 7.58 -16.18 -38.54
CA ALA A 125 8.03 -15.99 -39.92
C ALA A 125 6.88 -15.51 -40.84
N GLU A 126 5.68 -15.99 -40.59
CA GLU A 126 4.47 -15.71 -41.39
C GLU A 126 3.87 -14.34 -41.07
N SER A 127 3.18 -13.74 -42.05
CA SER A 127 2.48 -12.46 -41.90
C SER A 127 1.49 -12.45 -40.74
N GLY A 128 1.49 -11.38 -39.96
CA GLY A 128 0.56 -11.17 -38.85
C GLY A 128 1.16 -10.36 -37.71
N PRO A 129 0.32 -9.90 -36.77
CA PRO A 129 0.80 -9.26 -35.55
C PRO A 129 1.60 -10.25 -34.70
N MET A 130 2.66 -9.76 -34.05
CA MET A 130 3.45 -10.56 -33.12
C MET A 130 2.89 -10.39 -31.71
N ALA A 131 2.66 -11.50 -31.02
CA ALA A 131 2.19 -11.54 -29.64
C ALA A 131 3.34 -11.91 -28.70
N LEU A 132 3.68 -11.02 -27.77
CA LEU A 132 4.72 -11.21 -26.77
C LEU A 132 4.10 -11.35 -25.38
N PRO A 133 4.22 -12.51 -24.71
CA PRO A 133 3.78 -12.63 -23.33
C PRO A 133 4.61 -11.71 -22.43
N ALA A 134 3.97 -11.09 -21.45
CA ALA A 134 4.62 -10.25 -20.46
C ALA A 134 4.02 -10.52 -19.08
N SER A 135 4.85 -10.48 -18.06
CA SER A 135 4.41 -10.57 -16.67
C SER A 135 5.22 -9.65 -15.80
N GLY A 136 4.62 -9.16 -14.72
CA GLY A 136 5.32 -8.20 -13.87
C GLY A 136 4.66 -7.98 -12.52
N SER A 137 5.34 -7.22 -11.68
CA SER A 137 4.83 -6.83 -10.37
C SER A 137 5.41 -5.50 -9.89
N GLY A 138 4.70 -4.89 -8.95
CA GLY A 138 5.12 -3.64 -8.32
C GLY A 138 4.57 -3.52 -6.91
N SER A 139 5.17 -2.62 -6.13
CA SER A 139 4.64 -2.28 -4.81
C SER A 139 4.87 -0.83 -4.44
N TRP A 140 3.88 -0.21 -3.80
CA TRP A 140 3.91 1.19 -3.40
C TRP A 140 3.10 1.41 -2.12
N VAL A 141 3.26 2.55 -1.44
CA VAL A 141 2.53 2.84 -0.19
C VAL A 141 1.30 3.70 -0.48
N ALA A 142 0.13 3.25 -0.04
CA ALA A 142 -1.11 4.02 -0.17
C ALA A 142 -1.11 5.21 0.81
N LYS A 143 -1.03 6.44 0.32
CA LYS A 143 -0.96 7.65 1.18
C LYS A 143 -2.32 8.29 1.42
N ASN A 144 -3.11 8.42 0.35
CA ASN A 144 -4.35 9.17 0.35
C ASN A 144 -5.54 8.24 0.55
N VAL A 145 -6.45 8.60 1.44
CA VAL A 145 -7.69 7.86 1.70
C VAL A 145 -8.71 8.17 0.60
N GLY A 146 -9.52 7.18 0.24
CA GLY A 146 -10.55 7.26 -0.78
C GLY A 146 -10.32 6.24 -1.89
N SER A 147 -11.17 6.28 -2.91
CA SER A 147 -10.97 5.50 -4.13
C SER A 147 -9.74 6.04 -4.88
N GLN A 148 -8.77 5.19 -5.21
CA GLN A 148 -7.57 5.56 -5.95
C GLN A 148 -7.49 4.74 -7.24
N ASN A 149 -7.48 5.43 -8.38
CA ASN A 149 -7.29 4.79 -9.68
C ASN A 149 -5.83 4.42 -9.88
N VAL A 150 -5.60 3.25 -10.49
CA VAL A 150 -4.33 2.84 -11.05
C VAL A 150 -4.37 3.14 -12.53
N THR A 151 -3.38 3.86 -13.03
CA THR A 151 -3.24 4.22 -14.45
C THR A 151 -1.87 3.81 -14.93
N ILE A 152 -1.74 3.59 -16.24
CA ILE A 152 -0.47 3.31 -16.91
C ILE A 152 -0.24 4.43 -17.91
N ASP A 153 0.89 5.13 -17.77
CA ASP A 153 1.25 6.27 -18.63
C ASP A 153 2.15 5.83 -19.80
N GLY A 154 2.96 4.78 -19.61
CA GLY A 154 3.89 4.30 -20.62
C GLY A 154 4.91 3.31 -20.03
N PHE A 155 5.83 2.85 -20.86
CA PHE A 155 6.91 1.97 -20.43
C PHE A 155 8.17 2.10 -21.28
N THR A 156 9.31 1.74 -20.69
CA THR A 156 10.59 1.58 -21.40
C THR A 156 11.06 0.15 -21.25
N ALA A 157 11.33 -0.51 -22.36
CA ALA A 157 11.73 -1.91 -22.43
C ALA A 157 13.11 -2.05 -23.08
N PRO A 158 14.17 -2.29 -22.31
CA PRO A 158 15.41 -2.85 -22.84
C PRO A 158 15.17 -4.32 -23.22
N LEU A 159 15.11 -4.58 -24.52
CA LEU A 159 14.93 -5.91 -25.09
C LEU A 159 16.22 -6.38 -25.77
N VAL A 160 16.34 -7.68 -25.93
CA VAL A 160 17.41 -8.35 -26.67
C VAL A 160 16.75 -9.20 -27.73
N ILE A 161 17.17 -9.03 -28.97
CA ILE A 161 16.80 -9.90 -30.08
C ILE A 161 17.95 -10.87 -30.37
N THR A 162 17.63 -12.09 -30.77
CA THR A 162 18.60 -13.12 -31.17
C THR A 162 18.29 -13.60 -32.59
N ASN A 163 19.29 -13.63 -33.47
CA ASN A 163 19.14 -14.17 -34.82
C ASN A 163 19.26 -15.71 -34.87
N ALA A 164 19.27 -16.30 -36.07
CA ALA A 164 19.35 -17.75 -36.24
C ALA A 164 20.72 -18.33 -35.82
N GLU A 165 21.78 -17.52 -35.92
CA GLU A 165 23.16 -17.84 -35.58
C GLU A 165 23.46 -17.66 -34.08
N GLY A 166 22.48 -17.21 -33.29
CA GLY A 166 22.65 -16.98 -31.85
C GLY A 166 23.26 -15.63 -31.47
N VAL A 167 23.50 -14.73 -32.43
CA VAL A 167 23.99 -13.37 -32.19
C VAL A 167 22.89 -12.53 -31.55
N THR A 168 23.23 -11.85 -30.45
CA THR A 168 22.30 -10.99 -29.71
C THR A 168 22.51 -9.52 -30.05
N THR A 169 21.42 -8.77 -30.19
CA THR A 169 21.45 -7.32 -30.40
C THR A 169 20.52 -6.64 -29.39
N PRO A 170 21.02 -5.70 -28.56
CA PRO A 170 20.16 -4.95 -27.66
C PRO A 170 19.34 -3.91 -28.44
N ILE A 171 18.07 -3.76 -28.07
CA ILE A 171 17.18 -2.72 -28.58
C ILE A 171 16.47 -2.05 -27.41
N GLN A 172 16.23 -0.75 -27.51
CA GLN A 172 15.45 -0.01 -26.54
C GLN A 172 14.13 0.40 -27.16
N VAL A 173 13.03 0.03 -26.51
CA VAL A 173 11.67 0.41 -26.91
C VAL A 173 11.10 1.34 -25.86
N THR A 174 10.61 2.51 -26.28
CA THR A 174 9.89 3.45 -25.42
C THR A 174 8.48 3.64 -25.94
N CYS A 175 7.50 3.42 -25.08
CA CYS A 175 6.08 3.43 -25.41
C CYS A 175 5.33 4.40 -24.50
N GLU A 176 4.49 5.23 -25.09
CA GLU A 176 3.60 6.16 -24.37
C GLU A 176 2.15 5.76 -24.60
N ALA A 177 1.32 5.83 -23.54
CA ALA A 177 -0.10 5.52 -23.64
C ALA A 177 -0.79 6.49 -24.61
N LYS A 178 -1.51 5.95 -25.60
CA LYS A 178 -2.25 6.77 -26.58
C LYS A 178 -3.38 7.55 -25.93
N ALA A 179 -3.98 6.96 -24.89
CA ALA A 179 -4.94 7.61 -24.00
C ALA A 179 -4.32 7.67 -22.60
N PRO A 180 -3.67 8.79 -22.22
CA PRO A 180 -3.10 8.94 -20.90
C PRO A 180 -4.20 8.79 -19.84
N GLU A 181 -3.81 8.34 -18.64
CA GLU A 181 -4.72 8.18 -17.50
C GLU A 181 -5.81 7.12 -17.69
N THR A 182 -5.64 6.18 -18.64
CA THR A 182 -6.54 5.03 -18.75
C THR A 182 -6.51 4.22 -17.45
N VAL A 183 -7.67 4.07 -16.81
CA VAL A 183 -7.80 3.40 -15.52
C VAL A 183 -7.77 1.89 -15.72
N VAL A 184 -6.72 1.25 -15.21
CA VAL A 184 -6.53 -0.20 -15.29
C VAL A 184 -7.01 -0.93 -14.04
N GLY A 185 -7.38 -0.19 -13.00
CA GLY A 185 -7.93 -0.73 -11.78
C GLY A 185 -8.18 0.36 -10.75
N THR A 186 -8.89 0.00 -9.69
CA THR A 186 -9.23 0.93 -8.61
C THR A 186 -9.03 0.23 -7.28
N VAL A 187 -8.39 0.92 -6.33
CA VAL A 187 -8.16 0.43 -4.97
C VAL A 187 -8.82 1.40 -3.99
N GLU A 188 -9.66 0.88 -3.10
CA GLU A 188 -10.22 1.66 -2.01
C GLU A 188 -9.19 1.79 -0.87
N VAL A 189 -8.67 2.99 -0.65
CA VAL A 189 -7.77 3.26 0.48
C VAL A 189 -8.58 3.72 1.68
N THR A 190 -8.64 2.91 2.74
CA THR A 190 -9.32 3.30 3.98
C THR A 190 -8.40 4.00 4.96
N LYS A 191 -9.01 4.76 5.89
CA LYS A 191 -8.27 5.27 7.06
C LYS A 191 -7.65 4.09 7.81
N ALA A 192 -6.41 4.27 8.29
CA ALA A 192 -5.78 3.30 9.15
C ALA A 192 -6.68 3.02 10.37
N THR A 193 -6.91 1.74 10.69
CA THR A 193 -7.74 1.36 11.83
C THR A 193 -7.09 1.87 13.12
N VAL A 194 -7.71 2.87 13.74
CA VAL A 194 -7.25 3.42 15.01
C VAL A 194 -7.75 2.52 16.14
N VAL A 195 -6.86 1.68 16.69
CA VAL A 195 -7.26 0.74 17.74
C VAL A 195 -7.54 1.46 19.06
N ALA A 196 -8.57 1.01 19.77
CA ALA A 196 -8.88 1.52 21.10
C ALA A 196 -7.75 1.18 22.08
N THR A 197 -7.52 2.06 23.06
CA THR A 197 -6.53 1.83 24.11
C THR A 197 -7.13 1.93 25.49
N LYS A 198 -6.53 1.20 26.43
CA LYS A 198 -6.82 1.26 27.86
C LYS A 198 -5.58 1.72 28.60
N THR A 199 -5.69 2.85 29.28
CA THR A 199 -4.68 3.33 30.23
C THR A 199 -5.02 2.83 31.62
N THR A 200 -4.01 2.40 32.37
CA THR A 200 -4.10 2.13 33.80
C THR A 200 -3.02 2.91 34.52
N ALA A 201 -3.34 3.44 35.71
CA ALA A 201 -2.41 4.22 36.50
C ALA A 201 -2.46 3.75 37.95
N LYS A 202 -1.29 3.56 38.56
CA LYS A 202 -1.13 3.28 39.99
C LYS A 202 -0.20 4.33 40.58
N ALA A 203 -0.61 4.97 41.68
CA ALA A 203 0.19 5.96 42.38
C ALA A 203 0.55 5.45 43.78
N LYS A 204 1.84 5.56 44.14
CA LYS A 204 2.35 5.23 45.47
C LYS A 204 3.11 6.44 46.02
N TYR A 205 2.74 6.90 47.20
CA TYR A 205 3.44 7.96 47.90
C TYR A 205 4.48 7.37 48.87
N ALA A 206 5.70 7.90 48.86
CA ALA A 206 6.76 7.54 49.79
C ALA A 206 7.01 8.71 50.76
N LYS A 207 6.64 8.52 52.03
CA LYS A 207 6.73 9.55 53.08
C LYS A 207 8.17 10.05 53.28
N LYS A 208 9.14 9.14 53.38
CA LYS A 208 10.57 9.45 53.60
C LYS A 208 11.12 10.41 52.54
N THR A 209 10.75 10.23 51.27
CA THR A 209 11.30 11.03 50.16
C THR A 209 10.37 12.15 49.69
N LYS A 210 9.18 12.27 50.29
CA LYS A 210 8.12 13.23 49.87
C LYS A 210 7.84 13.17 48.36
N LYS A 211 7.90 11.96 47.78
CA LYS A 211 7.72 11.71 46.34
C LYS A 211 6.52 10.79 46.10
N ALA A 212 5.67 11.17 45.16
CA ALA A 212 4.63 10.31 44.60
C ALA A 212 5.12 9.70 43.29
N THR A 213 5.26 8.37 43.27
CA THR A 213 5.62 7.61 42.08
C THR A 213 4.35 7.12 41.41
N VAL A 214 4.25 7.33 40.10
CA VAL A 214 3.11 6.96 39.26
C VAL A 214 3.59 5.96 38.21
N ASN A 215 3.10 4.73 38.28
CA ASN A 215 3.31 3.73 37.24
C ASN A 215 2.09 3.73 36.31
N VAL A 216 2.34 3.92 35.02
CA VAL A 216 1.30 3.90 33.99
C VAL A 216 1.56 2.73 33.05
N LYS A 217 0.50 2.01 32.69
CA LYS A 217 0.52 1.00 31.63
C LYS A 217 -0.57 1.32 30.61
N VAL A 218 -0.22 1.29 29.33
CA VAL A 218 -1.15 1.48 28.21
C VAL A 218 -1.10 0.24 27.33
N VAL A 219 -2.28 -0.31 27.04
CA VAL A 219 -2.47 -1.46 26.15
C VAL A 219 -3.57 -1.16 25.14
N ASN A 220 -3.58 -1.87 24.02
CA ASN A 220 -4.73 -1.88 23.12
C ASN A 220 -5.83 -2.84 23.60
N ASP A 221 -6.93 -2.90 22.86
CA ASP A 221 -8.01 -3.88 22.96
C ASP A 221 -7.53 -5.34 23.05
N LYS A 222 -6.49 -5.70 22.30
CA LYS A 222 -5.84 -7.04 22.33
C LYS A 222 -4.86 -7.22 23.50
N LYS A 223 -4.89 -6.36 24.52
CA LYS A 223 -3.97 -6.34 25.68
C LYS A 223 -2.48 -6.24 25.32
N LYS A 224 -2.14 -5.90 24.07
CA LYS A 224 -0.76 -5.69 23.62
C LYS A 224 -0.28 -4.30 24.03
N ALA A 225 0.99 -4.23 24.43
CA ALA A 225 1.64 -2.98 24.78
C ALA A 225 1.65 -1.99 23.60
N VAL A 226 1.37 -0.72 23.87
CA VAL A 226 1.48 0.36 22.87
C VAL A 226 2.59 1.34 23.24
N LYS A 227 3.29 1.86 22.22
CA LYS A 227 4.29 2.93 22.39
C LYS A 227 3.61 4.30 22.35
N GLY A 228 4.30 5.33 22.86
CA GLY A 228 3.85 6.72 22.77
C GLY A 228 4.10 7.50 24.05
N LYS A 229 3.45 8.67 24.15
CA LYS A 229 3.62 9.60 25.27
C LYS A 229 2.37 9.63 26.15
N VAL A 230 2.60 9.76 27.46
CA VAL A 230 1.55 9.95 28.47
C VAL A 230 1.77 11.27 29.18
N LYS A 231 0.74 12.13 29.19
CA LYS A 231 0.70 13.35 29.97
C LYS A 231 0.15 13.03 31.37
N LEU A 232 0.99 13.22 32.37
CA LEU A 232 0.65 13.09 33.79
C LEU A 232 0.31 14.46 34.37
N THR A 233 -0.82 14.57 35.04
CA THR A 233 -1.25 15.79 35.73
C THR A 233 -1.56 15.47 37.18
N LEU A 234 -0.82 16.04 38.12
CA LEU A 234 -1.07 15.93 39.56
C LEU A 234 -1.99 17.08 39.99
N LYS A 235 -3.09 16.74 40.66
CA LYS A 235 -4.06 17.69 41.23
C LYS A 235 -4.18 17.52 42.74
N LYS A 236 -4.33 18.64 43.47
CA LYS A 236 -4.78 18.69 44.87
C LYS A 236 -6.17 19.32 44.87
N GLY A 237 -7.20 18.52 45.14
CA GLY A 237 -8.58 18.94 44.85
C GLY A 237 -8.74 19.30 43.37
N LYS A 238 -9.29 20.48 43.08
CA LYS A 238 -9.44 21.00 41.70
C LYS A 238 -8.15 21.61 41.13
N LYS A 239 -7.21 22.06 41.98
CA LYS A 239 -5.99 22.77 41.58
C LYS A 239 -4.95 21.82 40.98
N VAL A 240 -4.43 22.16 39.80
CA VAL A 240 -3.28 21.46 39.19
C VAL A 240 -2.00 21.92 39.89
N VAL A 241 -1.23 20.97 40.43
CA VAL A 241 0.00 21.24 41.19
C VAL A 241 1.25 20.65 40.54
N GLY A 242 1.10 19.94 39.42
CA GLY A 242 2.22 19.45 38.63
C GLY A 242 1.77 18.84 37.31
N LYS A 243 2.62 18.98 36.28
CA LYS A 243 2.46 18.31 34.98
C LYS A 243 3.79 17.66 34.60
N LYS A 244 3.74 16.50 33.96
CA LYS A 244 4.92 15.81 33.43
C LYS A 244 4.53 14.96 32.24
N THR A 245 5.34 14.90 31.20
CA THR A 245 5.17 13.96 30.10
C THR A 245 6.17 12.84 30.24
N VAL A 246 5.72 11.59 30.06
CA VAL A 246 6.57 10.39 30.12
C VAL A 246 6.38 9.56 28.85
N THR A 247 7.46 8.93 28.38
CA THR A 247 7.44 8.05 27.21
C THR A 247 7.26 6.60 27.66
N LEU A 248 6.36 5.87 27.00
CA LEU A 248 6.13 4.45 27.23
C LEU A 248 7.29 3.63 26.64
N ASN A 249 7.79 2.66 27.39
CA ASN A 249 8.78 1.70 26.92
C ASN A 249 8.17 0.64 25.98
N LYS A 250 8.99 -0.32 25.51
CA LYS A 250 8.52 -1.42 24.64
C LYS A 250 7.42 -2.29 25.29
N LYS A 251 7.33 -2.31 26.63
CA LYS A 251 6.28 -3.02 27.40
C LYS A 251 5.02 -2.17 27.64
N GLY A 252 4.95 -0.97 27.06
CA GLY A 252 3.80 -0.06 27.22
C GLY A 252 3.69 0.50 28.64
N VAL A 253 4.82 0.60 29.35
CA VAL A 253 4.89 1.09 30.73
C VAL A 253 5.72 2.36 30.81
N ALA A 254 5.32 3.29 31.68
CA ALA A 254 6.10 4.47 32.04
C ALA A 254 6.02 4.74 33.54
N LYS A 255 7.08 5.38 34.07
CA LYS A 255 7.19 5.80 35.47
C LYS A 255 7.34 7.31 35.55
N GLY A 256 6.41 7.97 36.23
CA GLY A 256 6.48 9.39 36.59
C GLY A 256 6.73 9.57 38.08
N VAL A 257 7.40 10.65 38.45
CA VAL A 257 7.64 11.00 39.87
C VAL A 257 7.32 12.48 40.07
N PHE A 258 6.51 12.78 41.08
CA PHE A 258 6.18 14.14 41.52
C PHE A 258 6.69 14.37 42.94
N LYS A 259 7.26 15.54 43.21
CA LYS A 259 7.53 16.00 44.59
C LYS A 259 6.20 16.50 45.19
N VAL A 260 5.85 16.05 46.39
CA VAL A 260 4.59 16.40 47.06
C VAL A 260 4.90 16.90 48.47
N LYS A 261 4.77 18.21 48.69
CA LYS A 261 5.11 18.87 49.96
C LYS A 261 3.94 18.97 50.94
N ALA A 262 2.74 19.26 50.43
CA ALA A 262 1.57 19.50 51.27
C ALA A 262 0.81 18.20 51.59
N LYS A 263 0.18 18.16 52.76
CA LYS A 263 -0.76 17.09 53.15
C LYS A 263 -2.08 17.22 52.38
N GLY A 264 -2.81 16.12 52.28
CA GLY A 264 -4.16 16.08 51.71
C GLY A 264 -4.39 14.97 50.68
N LYS A 265 -5.58 15.02 50.05
CA LYS A 265 -5.99 14.10 48.98
C LYS A 265 -5.49 14.60 47.62
N TYR A 266 -4.82 13.74 46.88
CA TYR A 266 -4.27 14.01 45.56
C TYR A 266 -4.88 13.09 44.50
N THR A 267 -5.01 13.61 43.29
CA THR A 267 -5.42 12.83 42.11
C THR A 267 -4.38 13.01 41.02
N VAL A 268 -3.89 11.91 40.45
CA VAL A 268 -3.07 11.89 39.24
C VAL A 268 -3.94 11.48 38.08
N VAL A 269 -3.98 12.31 37.04
CA VAL A 269 -4.59 12.00 35.75
C VAL A 269 -3.48 11.60 34.79
N ALA A 270 -3.52 10.37 34.28
CA ALA A 270 -2.65 9.88 33.23
C ALA A 270 -3.41 9.84 31.91
N GLN A 271 -3.01 10.66 30.95
CA GLN A 271 -3.63 10.75 29.63
C GLN A 271 -2.66 10.28 28.56
N TYR A 272 -2.95 9.14 27.95
CA TYR A 272 -2.27 8.69 26.74
C TYR A 272 -2.67 9.59 25.56
N GLN A 273 -1.68 10.10 24.83
CA GLN A 273 -1.92 11.09 23.78
C GLN A 273 -2.41 10.50 22.46
N GLY A 274 -2.48 9.17 22.34
CA GLY A 274 -2.78 8.48 21.08
C GLY A 274 -1.61 8.53 20.10
N THR A 275 -1.76 7.83 18.98
CA THR A 275 -0.86 7.87 17.81
C THR A 275 -1.70 7.86 16.54
N LYS A 276 -1.07 7.85 15.35
CA LYS A 276 -1.77 7.62 14.08
C LYS A 276 -2.56 6.31 14.04
N THR A 277 -2.21 5.33 14.89
CA THR A 277 -2.80 3.98 14.90
C THR A 277 -3.52 3.64 16.21
N THR A 278 -3.52 4.52 17.21
CA THR A 278 -4.11 4.24 18.53
C THR A 278 -4.90 5.43 19.06
N LYS A 279 -6.07 5.16 19.66
CA LYS A 279 -6.92 6.21 20.24
C LYS A 279 -6.30 6.80 21.51
N LYS A 280 -6.75 7.99 21.89
CA LYS A 280 -6.43 8.57 23.21
C LYS A 280 -7.16 7.80 24.31
N SER A 281 -6.55 7.68 25.49
CA SER A 281 -7.20 7.10 26.67
C SER A 281 -6.75 7.78 27.96
N LYS A 282 -7.56 7.71 29.01
CA LYS A 282 -7.28 8.35 30.30
C LYS A 282 -7.46 7.37 31.47
N ALA A 283 -6.67 7.55 32.51
CA ALA A 283 -6.82 6.88 33.80
C ALA A 283 -6.57 7.86 34.94
N THR A 284 -7.20 7.61 36.08
CA THR A 284 -7.01 8.41 37.30
C THR A 284 -6.58 7.52 38.45
N ALA A 285 -5.59 7.97 39.21
CA ALA A 285 -5.17 7.34 40.46
C ALA A 285 -5.25 8.35 41.60
N LYS A 286 -5.87 7.97 42.72
CA LYS A 286 -5.99 8.80 43.91
C LYS A 286 -5.01 8.29 44.98
N PHE A 287 -4.44 9.21 45.76
CA PHE A 287 -3.65 8.88 46.94
C PHE A 287 -3.76 9.98 47.99
N THR A 288 -3.47 9.65 49.25
CA THR A 288 -3.54 10.59 50.37
C THR A 288 -2.17 10.72 51.02
N VAL A 289 -1.76 11.94 51.32
CA VAL A 289 -0.55 12.25 52.10
C VAL A 289 -0.96 12.53 53.55
N LYS A 290 -0.63 11.59 54.45
CA LYS A 290 -0.86 11.69 55.90
C LYS A 290 0.38 12.22 56.64
N LYS A 291 0.18 12.61 57.91
CA LYS A 291 1.24 13.06 58.83
C LYS A 291 2.31 12.00 59.02
#